data_AF-S9UR18-F1
#
_entry.id   AF-S9UR18-F1
#
_cell.length_a   1.000
_cell.length_b   1.000
_cell.length_c   1.000
_cell.angle_alpha   90.00
_cell.angle_beta   90.00
_cell.angle_gamma   90.00
#
_symmetry.space_group_name_H-M   'P 1'
#
loop_
_entity.id
_entity.type
_entity.pdbx_description
1 polymer ?
#
loop_
_entity_poly.entity_id
_entity_poly.type
_entity_poly.pdbx_seq_one_letter_code
_entity_poly.pdbx_strand_id
1 'polypeptide(L)'
;MQRKEDIIRLLVLREAVKLPSPQDTEGTQELVQYLTKIDTRNKVYSCGLKIVEEDPQRSVSIALFFIHYIPSFPPSLETLVHMRRWCQKGAKEGSAAAPALMELKEMVDNYVTNRPLSYLMKNNVMPVVRNPFSFQQQPFSQTPDY
;
A
#
# COMPACT_ATOMS: atom_id res chain seq x y z
N MET A 1 7.44 11.61 -20.97
CA MET A 1 7.18 11.30 -19.55
C MET A 1 5.69 11.13 -19.25
N GLN A 2 4.81 11.97 -19.80
CA GLN A 2 3.34 11.92 -19.64
C GLN A 2 2.73 10.51 -19.76
N ARG A 3 3.00 9.80 -20.86
CA ARG A 3 2.45 8.46 -21.13
C ARG A 3 2.66 7.45 -19.99
N LYS A 4 3.80 7.51 -19.29
CA LYS A 4 4.08 6.59 -18.17
C LYS A 4 3.26 6.93 -16.93
N GLU A 5 3.02 8.22 -16.68
CA GLU A 5 2.18 8.67 -15.57
C GLU A 5 0.72 8.31 -15.82
N ASP A 6 0.26 8.43 -17.08
CA ASP A 6 -1.09 8.01 -17.47
C ASP A 6 -1.31 6.50 -17.24
N ILE A 7 -0.33 5.67 -17.60
CA ILE A 7 -0.38 4.22 -17.34
C ILE A 7 -0.42 3.93 -15.84
N ILE A 8 0.48 4.54 -15.05
CA ILE A 8 0.50 4.36 -13.59
C ILE A 8 -0.84 4.78 -12.98
N ARG A 9 -1.38 5.92 -13.41
CA ARG A 9 -2.68 6.42 -12.94
C ARG A 9 -3.81 5.43 -13.23
N LEU A 10 -3.86 4.85 -14.43
CA LEU A 10 -4.84 3.83 -14.79
C LEU A 10 -4.71 2.57 -13.94
N LEU A 11 -3.48 2.10 -13.70
CA LEU A 11 -3.22 0.94 -12.86
C LEU A 11 -3.66 1.19 -11.41
N VAL A 12 -3.35 2.37 -10.84
CA VAL A 12 -3.79 2.75 -9.49
C VAL A 12 -5.31 2.75 -9.40
N LEU A 13 -6.02 3.35 -10.37
CA LEU A 13 -7.48 3.37 -10.38
C LEU A 13 -8.07 1.95 -10.48
N ARG A 14 -7.52 1.11 -11.36
CA ARG A 14 -7.97 -0.27 -11.54
C ARG A 14 -7.80 -1.07 -10.25
N GLU A 15 -6.63 -1.01 -9.63
CA GLU A 15 -6.34 -1.78 -8.41
C GLU A 15 -7.09 -1.24 -7.18
N ALA A 16 -7.24 0.08 -7.06
CA ALA A 16 -7.98 0.69 -5.96
C ALA A 16 -9.47 0.30 -5.95
N VAL A 17 -10.08 0.02 -7.13
CA VAL A 17 -11.47 -0.44 -7.23
C VAL A 17 -11.61 -1.92 -6.86
N LYS A 18 -10.56 -2.73 -7.07
CA LYS A 18 -10.58 -4.18 -6.79
C LYS A 18 -10.50 -4.49 -5.31
N LEU A 19 -9.78 -3.70 -4.53
CA LEU A 19 -9.67 -3.89 -3.09
C LEU A 19 -11.05 -3.60 -2.46
N PRO A 20 -11.77 -4.62 -1.97
CA PRO A 20 -11.25 -5.69 -1.09
C PRO A 20 -11.14 -7.13 -1.66
N SER A 21 -11.40 -7.38 -2.94
CA SER A 21 -11.35 -8.72 -3.57
C SER A 21 -10.17 -8.86 -4.56
N PRO A 22 -9.03 -9.44 -4.13
CA PRO A 22 -7.79 -9.49 -4.91
C PRO A 22 -7.75 -10.57 -6.01
N GLN A 23 -8.89 -10.98 -6.59
CA GLN A 23 -8.96 -12.13 -7.50
C GLN A 23 -8.27 -11.93 -8.87
N ASP A 24 -7.73 -10.75 -9.16
CA ASP A 24 -7.27 -10.37 -10.49
C ASP A 24 -5.72 -10.20 -10.52
N THR A 25 -5.02 -11.28 -10.90
CA THR A 25 -3.57 -11.45 -10.75
C THR A 25 -2.73 -10.64 -11.75
N GLU A 26 -3.23 -10.40 -12.96
CA GLU A 26 -2.42 -9.80 -14.04
C GLU A 26 -2.20 -8.29 -13.86
N GLY A 27 -3.25 -7.53 -13.50
CA GLY A 27 -3.14 -6.10 -13.21
C GLY A 27 -2.27 -5.79 -11.99
N THR A 28 -2.28 -6.71 -11.01
CA THR A 28 -1.43 -6.67 -9.83
C THR A 28 0.05 -6.78 -10.20
N GLN A 29 0.41 -7.64 -11.17
CA GLN A 29 1.82 -7.84 -11.56
C GLN A 29 2.44 -6.60 -12.21
N GLU A 30 1.73 -5.93 -13.13
CA GLU A 30 2.27 -4.74 -13.78
C GLU A 30 2.48 -3.59 -12.79
N LEU A 31 1.52 -3.36 -11.89
CA LEU A 31 1.64 -2.35 -10.85
C LEU A 31 2.82 -2.66 -9.91
N VAL A 32 3.00 -3.93 -9.54
CA VAL A 32 4.13 -4.37 -8.70
C VAL A 32 5.47 -4.02 -9.36
N GLN A 33 5.61 -4.12 -10.69
CA GLN A 33 6.85 -3.70 -11.37
C GLN A 33 7.17 -2.21 -11.14
N TYR A 34 6.16 -1.34 -11.05
CA TYR A 34 6.36 0.07 -10.73
C TYR A 34 6.62 0.29 -9.23
N LEU A 35 6.02 -0.49 -8.34
CA LEU A 35 6.23 -0.41 -6.89
C LEU A 35 7.61 -0.93 -6.45
N THR A 36 8.21 -1.85 -7.19
CA THR A 36 9.53 -2.42 -6.85
C THR A 36 10.69 -1.45 -7.06
N LYS A 37 10.57 -0.48 -7.97
CA LYS A 37 11.64 0.50 -8.28
C LYS A 37 11.37 1.82 -7.56
N ILE A 38 12.37 2.34 -6.85
CA ILE A 38 12.24 3.57 -6.02
C ILE A 38 11.69 4.76 -6.84
N ASP A 39 12.22 4.98 -8.04
CA ASP A 39 11.86 6.12 -8.88
C ASP A 39 10.40 6.11 -9.34
N THR A 40 9.82 4.93 -9.55
CA THR A 40 8.42 4.78 -9.98
C THR A 40 7.49 4.55 -8.81
N ARG A 41 7.95 3.93 -7.72
CA ARG A 41 7.16 3.67 -6.51
C ARG A 41 6.56 4.95 -5.95
N ASN A 42 7.38 5.99 -5.76
CA ASN A 42 6.88 7.28 -5.27
C ASN A 42 5.88 7.93 -6.23
N LYS A 43 6.00 7.67 -7.54
CA LYS A 43 5.05 8.16 -8.54
C LYS A 43 3.70 7.45 -8.44
N VAL A 44 3.67 6.14 -8.19
CA VAL A 44 2.43 5.39 -7.93
C VAL A 44 1.63 6.05 -6.81
N TYR A 45 2.29 6.30 -5.68
CA TYR A 45 1.69 6.95 -4.53
C TYR A 45 1.27 8.41 -4.80
N SER A 46 2.11 9.17 -5.51
CA SER A 46 1.78 10.55 -5.90
C SER A 46 0.58 10.62 -6.86
N CYS A 47 0.46 9.65 -7.79
CA CYS A 47 -0.71 9.52 -8.67
C CYS A 47 -1.97 9.24 -7.86
N GLY A 48 -1.91 8.37 -6.84
CA GLY A 48 -3.05 8.13 -5.94
C GLY A 48 -3.51 9.41 -5.22
N LEU A 49 -2.58 10.21 -4.70
CA LEU A 49 -2.91 11.49 -4.06
C LEU A 49 -3.56 12.46 -5.05
N LYS A 50 -2.99 12.62 -6.26
CA LYS A 50 -3.57 13.46 -7.33
C LYS A 50 -4.98 13.01 -7.71
N ILE A 51 -5.22 11.71 -7.80
CA ILE A 51 -6.56 11.16 -8.08
C ILE A 51 -7.57 11.66 -7.04
N VAL A 52 -7.21 11.68 -5.76
CA VAL A 52 -8.14 12.14 -4.70
C VAL A 52 -8.28 13.65 -4.68
N GLU A 53 -7.24 14.40 -5.02
CA GLU A 53 -7.31 15.85 -5.19
C GLU A 53 -8.28 16.23 -6.31
N GLU A 54 -8.30 15.47 -7.41
CA GLU A 54 -9.19 15.66 -8.55
C GLU A 54 -10.61 15.09 -8.31
N ASP A 55 -10.72 13.94 -7.64
CA ASP A 55 -11.97 13.24 -7.33
C ASP A 55 -12.00 12.73 -5.87
N PRO A 56 -12.51 13.56 -4.94
CA PRO A 56 -12.59 13.20 -3.52
C PRO A 56 -13.42 11.95 -3.23
N GLN A 57 -14.32 11.51 -4.12
CA GLN A 57 -15.12 10.28 -3.93
C GLN A 57 -14.25 9.03 -3.94
N ARG A 58 -13.03 9.11 -4.50
CA ARG A 58 -12.06 8.00 -4.53
C ARG A 58 -11.27 7.83 -3.24
N SER A 59 -11.47 8.69 -2.24
CA SER A 59 -10.69 8.70 -1.00
C SER A 59 -10.64 7.33 -0.32
N VAL A 60 -11.78 6.62 -0.23
CA VAL A 60 -11.84 5.28 0.39
C VAL A 60 -10.98 4.29 -0.38
N SER A 61 -11.22 4.15 -1.69
CA SER A 61 -10.49 3.20 -2.54
C SER A 61 -8.99 3.45 -2.55
N ILE A 62 -8.57 4.72 -2.57
CA ILE A 62 -7.16 5.10 -2.58
C ILE A 62 -6.52 4.89 -1.20
N ALA A 63 -7.24 5.15 -0.11
CA ALA A 63 -6.75 4.87 1.23
C ALA A 63 -6.52 3.37 1.43
N LEU A 64 -7.47 2.52 1.02
CA LEU A 64 -7.33 1.06 1.06
C LEU A 64 -6.16 0.57 0.19
N PHE A 65 -6.02 1.15 -1.00
CA PHE A 65 -4.88 0.91 -1.88
C PHE A 65 -3.54 1.20 -1.20
N PHE A 66 -3.42 2.34 -0.51
CA PHE A 66 -2.19 2.67 0.22
C PHE A 66 -1.95 1.73 1.40
N ILE A 67 -2.98 1.46 2.22
CA ILE A 67 -2.90 0.52 3.34
C ILE A 67 -2.39 -0.85 2.87
N HIS A 68 -2.87 -1.32 1.72
CA HIS A 68 -2.48 -2.62 1.17
C HIS A 68 -1.00 -2.65 0.73
N TYR A 69 -0.53 -1.63 0.02
CA TYR A 69 0.78 -1.68 -0.64
C TYR A 69 1.93 -1.08 0.18
N ILE A 70 1.69 -0.13 1.08
CA ILE A 70 2.75 0.51 1.90
C ILE A 70 3.57 -0.52 2.71
N PRO A 71 2.98 -1.54 3.34
CA PRO A 71 3.74 -2.53 4.11
C PRO A 71 4.83 -3.24 3.31
N SER A 72 4.52 -3.60 2.07
CA SER A 72 5.43 -4.34 1.18
C SER A 72 6.34 -3.40 0.39
N PHE A 73 5.85 -2.23 0.00
CA PHE A 73 6.54 -1.27 -0.87
C PHE A 73 6.53 0.12 -0.24
N PRO A 74 7.26 0.36 0.85
CA PRO A 74 7.20 1.63 1.54
C PRO A 74 7.59 2.80 0.61
N PRO A 75 6.77 3.86 0.51
CA PRO A 75 7.13 5.09 -0.22
C PRO A 75 8.34 5.78 0.41
N SER A 76 8.76 6.94 -0.10
CA SER A 76 9.75 7.81 0.54
C SER A 76 9.16 8.57 1.74
N LEU A 77 10.03 9.10 2.60
CA LEU A 77 9.61 9.92 3.74
C LEU A 77 8.82 11.17 3.30
N GLU A 78 9.23 11.80 2.21
CA GLU A 78 8.52 12.97 1.64
C GLU A 78 7.09 12.61 1.26
N THR A 79 6.91 11.50 0.55
CA THR A 79 5.59 10.98 0.15
C THR A 79 4.74 10.61 1.38
N LEU A 80 5.32 9.99 2.40
CA LEU A 80 4.62 9.70 3.66
C LEU A 80 4.15 10.98 4.36
N VAL A 81 4.97 12.03 4.40
CA VAL A 81 4.58 13.33 4.98
C VAL A 81 3.42 13.96 4.20
N HIS A 82 3.40 13.82 2.87
CA HIS A 82 2.26 14.27 2.06
C HIS A 82 0.99 13.46 2.36
N MET A 83 1.08 12.13 2.46
CA MET A 83 -0.04 11.29 2.86
C MET A 83 -0.57 11.64 4.25
N ARG A 84 0.31 11.88 5.22
CA ARG A 84 -0.06 12.32 6.58
C ARG A 84 -0.93 13.58 6.53
N ARG A 85 -0.50 14.60 5.77
CA ARG A 85 -1.25 15.85 5.61
C ARG A 85 -2.62 15.61 4.96
N TRP A 86 -2.67 14.74 3.96
CA TRP A 86 -3.95 14.36 3.32
C TRP A 86 -4.90 13.70 4.33
N CYS A 87 -4.42 12.71 5.10
CA CYS A 87 -5.24 12.03 6.10
C CYS A 87 -5.75 13.00 7.18
N GLN A 88 -4.90 13.93 7.65
CA GLN A 88 -5.30 14.96 8.62
C GLN A 88 -6.41 15.88 8.10
N LYS A 89 -6.40 16.21 6.80
CA LYS A 89 -7.45 17.04 6.17
C LYS A 89 -8.75 16.28 5.93
N GLY A 90 -8.64 15.00 5.57
CA GLY A 90 -9.77 14.16 5.13
C GLY A 90 -10.51 13.42 6.26
N ALA A 91 -9.87 13.22 7.42
CA ALA A 91 -10.47 12.57 8.59
C ALA A 91 -11.41 13.50 9.38
N LYS A 92 -12.32 14.20 8.69
CA LYS A 92 -13.41 14.93 9.35
C LYS A 92 -14.50 13.96 9.78
N GLU A 93 -15.03 14.14 10.97
CA GLU A 93 -16.15 13.34 11.50
C GLU A 93 -17.33 13.34 10.51
N GLY A 94 -17.92 12.16 10.28
CA GLY A 94 -19.05 11.97 9.36
C GLY A 94 -18.69 11.62 7.91
N SER A 95 -17.41 11.62 7.53
CA SER A 95 -16.98 11.16 6.20
C SER A 95 -16.99 9.63 6.10
N ALA A 96 -17.55 9.08 5.03
CA ALA A 96 -17.47 7.64 4.73
C ALA A 96 -16.02 7.14 4.58
N ALA A 97 -15.08 8.06 4.27
CA ALA A 97 -13.66 7.76 4.18
C ALA A 97 -12.91 7.81 5.52
N ALA A 98 -13.54 8.30 6.59
CA ALA A 98 -12.87 8.51 7.88
C ALA A 98 -12.22 7.24 8.44
N PRO A 99 -12.85 6.05 8.44
CA PRO A 99 -12.21 4.83 8.98
C PRO A 99 -10.90 4.48 8.26
N ALA A 100 -10.93 4.43 6.92
CA ALA A 100 -9.74 4.10 6.12
C ALA A 100 -8.66 5.18 6.20
N LEU A 101 -9.04 6.46 6.28
CA LEU A 101 -8.08 7.56 6.45
C LEU A 101 -7.44 7.58 7.84
N MET A 102 -8.17 7.20 8.90
CA MET A 102 -7.61 7.07 10.25
C MET A 102 -6.62 5.91 10.33
N GLU A 103 -6.96 4.74 9.78
CA GLU A 103 -6.06 3.59 9.71
C GLU A 103 -4.79 3.93 8.92
N LEU A 104 -4.94 4.55 7.74
CA LEU A 104 -3.82 5.01 6.95
C LEU A 104 -2.97 6.04 7.71
N LYS A 105 -3.60 6.98 8.42
CA LYS A 105 -2.89 7.97 9.22
C LYS A 105 -2.04 7.31 10.29
N GLU A 106 -2.60 6.36 11.04
CA GLU A 106 -1.87 5.63 12.08
C GLU A 106 -0.68 4.87 11.51
N MET A 107 -0.89 4.17 10.38
CA MET A 107 0.18 3.50 9.66
C MET A 107 1.28 4.50 9.26
N VAL A 108 0.93 5.56 8.55
CA VAL A 108 1.89 6.59 8.10
C VAL A 108 2.63 7.21 9.29
N ASP A 109 1.94 7.48 10.39
CA ASP A 109 2.54 8.03 11.61
C ASP A 109 3.58 7.09 12.21
N ASN A 110 3.29 5.79 12.24
CA ASN A 110 4.23 4.77 12.67
C ASN A 110 5.45 4.70 11.75
N TYR A 111 5.28 4.76 10.43
CA TYR A 111 6.40 4.74 9.49
C TYR A 111 7.32 5.97 9.61
N VAL A 112 6.74 7.15 9.78
CA VAL A 112 7.52 8.40 9.94
C VAL A 112 8.26 8.44 11.27
N THR A 113 7.63 7.94 12.35
CA THR A 113 8.17 8.03 13.72
C THR A 113 9.19 6.94 13.99
N ASN A 114 8.85 5.69 13.68
CA ASN A 114 9.65 4.53 14.11
C ASN A 114 10.76 4.15 13.13
N ARG A 115 10.86 4.80 11.95
CA ARG A 115 11.75 4.43 10.83
C ARG A 115 11.89 2.89 10.72
N PRO A 116 11.01 2.19 9.99
CA PRO A 116 11.11 0.73 9.87
C PRO A 116 12.54 0.35 9.48
N LEU A 117 13.07 -0.76 10.00
CA LEU A 117 14.44 -1.21 9.75
C LEU A 117 14.82 -1.16 8.26
N SER A 118 13.88 -1.37 7.33
CA SER A 118 14.05 -1.22 5.88
C SER A 118 14.46 0.17 5.40
N TYR A 119 14.10 1.23 6.13
CA TYR A 119 14.52 2.62 5.88
C TYR A 119 15.93 2.93 6.41
N LEU A 120 16.38 2.20 7.43
CA LEU A 120 17.75 2.27 7.96
C LEU A 120 18.69 1.39 7.12
N MET A 121 18.17 0.29 6.56
CA MET A 121 18.84 -0.57 5.60
C MET A 121 18.80 0.01 4.18
N LYS A 122 19.34 1.22 4.00
CA LYS A 122 19.58 1.83 2.67
C LYS A 122 20.33 0.92 1.67
N ASN A 123 20.83 -0.25 2.09
CA ASN A 123 21.43 -1.28 1.25
C ASN A 123 20.77 -2.65 1.53
N ASN A 124 19.93 -3.09 0.60
CA ASN A 124 19.44 -4.47 0.43
C ASN A 124 18.51 -5.04 1.52
N VAL A 125 17.30 -5.40 1.06
CA VAL A 125 16.55 -6.64 1.33
C VAL A 125 15.05 -6.30 1.39
N MET A 126 14.31 -6.83 0.40
CA MET A 126 12.84 -6.84 0.37
C MET A 126 12.29 -7.54 1.62
N PRO A 127 11.22 -7.04 2.26
CA PRO A 127 10.52 -7.84 3.25
C PRO A 127 9.87 -9.03 2.53
N VAL A 128 10.13 -10.24 3.03
CA VAL A 128 9.43 -11.46 2.63
C VAL A 128 7.94 -11.22 2.85
N VAL A 129 7.17 -11.35 1.77
CA VAL A 129 5.71 -11.35 1.78
C VAL A 129 5.25 -12.43 2.76
N ARG A 130 4.85 -12.03 3.98
CA ARG A 130 4.14 -12.94 4.88
C ARG A 130 2.74 -13.11 4.32
N ASN A 131 2.52 -14.25 3.65
CA ASN A 131 1.20 -14.75 3.33
C ASN A 131 0.33 -14.74 4.60
N PRO A 132 -0.85 -14.11 4.63
CA PRO A 132 -1.76 -14.18 5.77
C PRO A 132 -2.46 -15.55 5.91
N PHE A 133 -2.12 -16.55 5.07
CA PHE A 133 -2.72 -17.89 5.06
C PHE A 133 -1.81 -19.00 5.61
N SER A 134 -0.96 -18.71 6.60
CA SER A 134 -0.26 -19.76 7.34
C SER A 134 -1.14 -20.33 8.47
N PHE A 135 -2.26 -20.96 8.11
CA PHE A 135 -2.99 -21.82 9.03
C PHE A 135 -2.29 -23.18 9.10
N GLN A 136 -1.81 -23.50 10.31
CA GLN A 136 -1.49 -24.82 10.86
C GLN A 136 -0.67 -25.79 9.99
N GLN A 137 0.62 -25.87 10.28
CA GLN A 137 1.32 -27.16 10.24
C GLN A 137 1.26 -27.78 11.64
N GLN A 138 0.31 -28.69 11.86
CA GLN A 138 0.46 -29.69 12.91
C GLN A 138 1.50 -30.71 12.43
N PRO A 139 2.54 -31.03 13.23
CA PRO A 139 3.49 -32.07 12.85
C PRO A 139 2.82 -33.44 12.97
N PHE A 140 2.68 -34.13 11.84
CA PHE A 140 2.49 -35.59 11.80
C PHE A 140 3.70 -36.24 12.49
N SER A 141 3.51 -36.70 13.73
CA SER A 141 4.45 -37.62 14.36
C SER A 141 3.93 -39.03 14.08
N GLN A 142 4.58 -39.71 13.13
CA GLN A 142 4.40 -41.13 12.87
C GLN A 142 5.12 -41.97 13.93
N THR A 143 4.41 -43.04 14.33
CA THR A 143 4.80 -44.31 14.99
C THR A 143 5.25 -44.30 16.46
N PRO A 144 5.01 -45.43 17.17
CA PRO A 144 5.91 -46.59 17.05
C PRO A 144 5.20 -47.91 16.70
N ASP A 145 5.89 -48.70 15.87
CA ASP A 145 5.83 -50.15 15.88
C ASP A 145 6.33 -50.67 17.24
N TYR A 146 5.53 -51.52 17.91
CA TYR A 146 5.95 -52.71 18.66
C TYR A 146 4.72 -53.56 19.03
#